data_AF-A0A7S2B2H7-F1
#
_entry.id   AF-A0A7S2B2H7-F1
#
_cell.length_a   1.000
_cell.length_b   1.000
_cell.length_c   1.000
_cell.angle_alpha   90.00
_cell.angle_beta   90.00
_cell.angle_gamma   90.00
#
_symmetry.space_group_name_H-M   'P 1'
#
loop_
_entity.id
_entity.type
_entity.pdbx_description
1 polymer ?
#
loop_
_entity_poly.entity_id
_entity_poly.type
_entity_poly.pdbx_seq_one_letter_code
_entity_poly.pdbx_strand_id
1 'polypeptide(L)'
;DDLELAANYCFDPPPPSTMRKTSTESAVSTLQNKFRKGREGTEGGTRAKRTFVSSDLRTLMSMGFEREPASDALVKGKWNLEAALMILSGEQQEKRQDEDRQREERERSVRAASQSKEEQCPEPFARPPTSAQVRRDNNPNTQDLVNQFAGAAKDQSWGDDKKQVSDSSKSFQERYRSYRKQGMSTKEAMAQAKEDEA
;
A
#
# COMPACT_ATOMS: atom_id res chain seq x y z
N ASP A 1 44.94 -21.71 -5.41
CA ASP A 1 45.18 -21.23 -6.78
C ASP A 1 44.09 -21.76 -7.71
N ASP A 2 42.86 -21.24 -7.60
CA ASP A 2 41.73 -21.56 -8.49
C ASP A 2 41.31 -20.26 -9.19
N LEU A 3 42.14 -19.88 -10.16
CA LEU A 3 41.97 -18.70 -11.01
C LEU A 3 41.16 -19.06 -12.27
N GLU A 4 40.15 -18.23 -12.52
CA GLU A 4 39.67 -17.81 -13.84
C GLU A 4 39.02 -18.85 -14.78
N LEU A 5 37.72 -19.06 -14.57
CA LEU A 5 36.78 -19.21 -15.69
C LEU A 5 35.82 -18.01 -15.71
N ALA A 6 36.36 -16.84 -16.01
CA ALA A 6 35.55 -15.71 -16.47
C ALA A 6 35.11 -16.00 -17.91
N ALA A 7 33.99 -16.71 -18.05
CA ALA A 7 33.30 -16.85 -19.31
C ALA A 7 32.84 -15.45 -19.76
N ASN A 8 33.55 -14.89 -20.75
CA ASN A 8 33.11 -13.77 -21.57
C ASN A 8 31.82 -14.16 -22.30
N TYR A 9 30.69 -14.05 -21.61
CA TYR A 9 29.38 -14.00 -22.24
C TYR A 9 29.28 -12.68 -22.98
N CYS A 10 29.54 -12.71 -24.29
CA CYS A 10 29.14 -11.66 -25.22
C CYS A 10 27.62 -11.56 -25.19
N PHE A 11 27.12 -10.62 -24.37
CA PHE A 11 25.72 -10.24 -24.37
C PHE A 11 25.49 -9.37 -25.61
N ASP A 12 25.03 -9.99 -26.69
CA ASP A 12 24.63 -9.30 -27.92
C ASP A 12 23.41 -8.41 -27.60
N PRO A 13 23.52 -7.07 -27.68
CA PRO A 13 22.37 -6.21 -27.45
C PRO A 13 21.34 -6.42 -28.56
N PRO A 14 20.03 -6.51 -28.24
CA PRO A 14 19.00 -6.63 -29.25
C PRO A 14 19.03 -5.41 -30.18
N PRO A 15 18.82 -5.60 -31.50
CA PRO A 15 18.84 -4.49 -32.45
C PRO A 15 17.73 -3.47 -32.11
N PRO A 16 17.98 -2.17 -32.32
CA PRO A 16 16.99 -1.14 -32.07
C PRO A 16 15.74 -1.39 -32.93
N SER A 17 14.60 -1.54 -32.26
CA SER A 17 13.29 -1.67 -32.89
C SER A 17 13.04 -0.42 -33.75
N THR A 18 13.13 -0.61 -35.06
CA THR A 18 12.80 0.44 -36.02
C THR A 18 11.30 0.66 -35.98
N MET A 19 10.91 1.76 -35.34
CA MET A 19 9.52 2.21 -35.29
C MET A 19 8.95 2.34 -36.69
N ARG A 20 7.96 1.50 -37.02
CA ARG A 20 7.07 1.70 -38.16
C ARG A 20 6.26 2.98 -37.92
N LYS A 21 6.64 4.05 -38.62
CA LYS A 21 5.83 5.24 -38.81
C LYS A 21 4.71 4.91 -39.79
N THR A 22 3.52 4.58 -39.31
CA THR A 22 2.32 4.63 -40.16
C THR A 22 1.87 6.08 -40.23
N SER A 23 2.35 6.76 -41.26
CA SER A 23 1.84 8.03 -41.75
C SER A 23 0.43 7.80 -42.28
N THR A 24 -0.59 8.24 -41.55
CA THR A 24 -1.93 8.47 -42.09
C THR A 24 -2.16 9.97 -42.13
N GLU A 25 -1.70 10.57 -43.22
CA GLU A 25 -2.18 11.85 -43.70
C GLU A 25 -3.68 11.70 -44.02
N SER A 26 -4.54 12.39 -43.28
CA SER A 26 -5.87 12.76 -43.76
C SER A 26 -6.02 14.26 -43.58
N ALA A 27 -5.93 14.94 -44.71
CA ALA A 27 -6.19 16.35 -44.86
C ALA A 27 -7.66 16.70 -44.55
N VAL A 28 -7.88 18.01 -44.40
CA VAL A 28 -9.16 18.73 -44.47
C VAL A 28 -10.01 18.77 -43.20
N SER A 29 -9.79 19.78 -42.36
CA SER A 29 -10.85 20.77 -42.10
C SER A 29 -10.25 22.04 -41.49
N THR A 30 -9.85 22.93 -42.38
CA THR A 30 -9.63 24.36 -42.09
C THR A 30 -10.99 25.02 -41.90
N LEU A 31 -11.50 25.02 -40.67
CA LEU A 31 -12.64 25.87 -40.30
C LEU A 31 -12.37 26.52 -38.94
N GLN A 32 -11.89 27.75 -39.05
CA GLN A 32 -12.26 28.88 -38.19
C GLN A 32 -12.50 28.57 -36.71
N ASN A 33 -11.46 28.75 -35.89
CA ASN A 33 -11.66 29.27 -34.54
C ASN A 33 -10.92 30.60 -34.40
N LYS A 34 -11.39 31.59 -35.16
CA LYS A 34 -11.14 33.01 -34.89
C LYS A 34 -12.06 33.42 -33.72
N PHE A 35 -11.52 34.23 -32.83
CA PHE A 35 -12.16 34.87 -31.68
C PHE A 35 -12.37 34.00 -30.44
N ARG A 36 -11.38 34.04 -29.54
CA ARG A 36 -11.58 34.52 -28.14
C ARG A 36 -10.23 34.86 -27.51
N LYS A 37 -9.66 35.96 -28.00
CA LYS A 37 -8.75 36.81 -27.21
C LYS A 37 -9.64 37.57 -26.24
N GLY A 38 -9.50 37.32 -24.95
CA GLY A 38 -10.22 38.08 -23.91
C GLY A 38 -10.98 37.21 -22.92
N ARG A 39 -10.28 36.75 -21.88
CA ARG A 39 -10.64 36.93 -20.47
C ARG A 39 -9.61 36.18 -19.64
N GLU A 40 -8.61 36.94 -19.19
CA GLU A 40 -7.96 36.69 -17.90
C GLU A 40 -9.06 36.82 -16.84
N GLY A 41 -9.82 35.75 -16.65
CA GLY A 41 -10.74 35.59 -15.55
C GLY A 41 -9.96 34.99 -14.39
N THR A 42 -9.52 35.84 -13.48
CA THR A 42 -9.08 35.49 -12.12
C THR A 42 -10.28 35.02 -11.29
N GLU A 43 -10.97 34.00 -11.76
CA GLU A 43 -12.04 33.33 -11.01
C GLU A 43 -11.58 31.91 -10.76
N GLY A 44 -11.16 31.66 -9.52
CA GLY A 44 -10.85 30.35 -8.96
C GLY A 44 -12.04 29.39 -9.09
N GLY A 45 -12.17 28.79 -10.27
CA GLY A 45 -13.12 27.74 -10.57
C GLY A 45 -12.77 26.48 -9.78
N THR A 46 -13.39 26.32 -8.62
CA THR A 46 -13.35 25.09 -7.79
C THR A 46 -14.01 23.87 -8.46
N ARG A 47 -14.25 23.91 -9.79
CA ARG A 47 -15.12 22.98 -10.51
C ARG A 47 -14.42 21.88 -11.32
N ALA A 48 -13.10 21.75 -11.28
CA ALA A 48 -12.38 20.69 -12.00
C ALA A 48 -11.76 19.60 -11.10
N LYS A 49 -11.94 19.65 -9.77
CA LYS A 49 -11.28 18.71 -8.86
C LYS A 49 -11.82 17.27 -8.93
N ARG A 50 -13.04 17.03 -9.42
CA ARG A 50 -13.60 15.65 -9.45
C ARG A 50 -13.22 14.83 -10.69
N THR A 51 -12.99 15.47 -11.83
CA THR A 51 -12.64 14.75 -13.07
C THR A 51 -11.13 14.62 -13.28
N PHE A 52 -10.33 15.44 -12.60
CA PHE A 52 -8.86 15.33 -12.66
C PHE A 52 -8.36 14.09 -11.91
N VAL A 53 -9.01 13.75 -10.79
CA VAL A 53 -8.71 12.57 -9.97
C VAL A 53 -8.78 11.28 -10.78
N SER A 54 -9.68 11.19 -11.76
CA SER A 54 -9.79 9.99 -12.61
C SER A 54 -8.75 9.92 -13.73
N SER A 55 -8.19 11.06 -14.18
CA SER A 55 -7.17 11.07 -15.24
C SER A 55 -5.82 10.56 -14.72
N ASP A 56 -5.32 11.14 -13.63
CA ASP A 56 -4.00 10.78 -13.08
C ASP A 56 -4.01 9.36 -12.49
N LEU A 57 -5.12 8.97 -11.85
CA LEU A 57 -5.29 7.60 -11.36
C LEU A 57 -5.31 6.59 -12.51
N ARG A 58 -5.98 6.89 -13.62
CA ARG A 58 -5.97 6.03 -14.82
C ARG A 58 -4.58 5.93 -15.43
N THR A 59 -3.81 7.02 -15.41
CA THR A 59 -2.42 7.03 -15.87
C THR A 59 -1.54 6.11 -15.01
N LEU A 60 -1.66 6.17 -13.69
CA LEU A 60 -0.97 5.24 -12.78
C LEU A 60 -1.39 3.77 -13.02
N MET A 61 -2.69 3.51 -13.18
CA MET A 61 -3.18 2.16 -13.49
C MET A 61 -2.66 1.64 -14.85
N SER A 62 -2.52 2.52 -15.85
CA SER A 62 -1.98 2.17 -17.16
C SER A 62 -0.49 1.84 -17.12
N MET A 63 0.25 2.35 -16.12
CA MET A 63 1.63 1.98 -15.84
C MET A 63 1.76 0.64 -15.07
N GLY A 64 0.64 0.03 -14.67
CA GLY A 64 0.62 -1.24 -13.94
C GLY A 64 0.57 -1.11 -12.42
N PHE A 65 0.36 0.09 -11.88
CA PHE A 65 0.12 0.25 -10.45
C PHE A 65 -1.31 -0.19 -10.09
N GLU A 66 -1.47 -0.81 -8.92
CA GLU A 66 -2.79 -1.14 -8.39
C GLU A 66 -3.59 0.11 -8.03
N ARG A 67 -4.92 0.04 -8.20
CA ARG A 67 -5.82 1.19 -8.03
C ARG A 67 -5.78 1.78 -6.62
N GLU A 68 -5.78 0.93 -5.59
CA GLU A 68 -5.79 1.39 -4.19
C GLU A 68 -4.51 2.15 -3.82
N PRO A 69 -3.29 1.58 -3.97
CA PRO A 69 -2.06 2.30 -3.64
C PRO A 69 -1.85 3.52 -4.55
N ALA A 70 -2.23 3.46 -5.83
CA ALA A 70 -2.19 4.63 -6.70
C ALA A 70 -3.09 5.77 -6.21
N SER A 71 -4.29 5.45 -5.71
CA SER A 71 -5.20 6.45 -5.14
C SER A 71 -4.68 7.04 -3.83
N ASP A 72 -4.09 6.21 -2.96
CA ASP A 72 -3.51 6.67 -1.69
C ASP A 72 -2.26 7.53 -1.92
N ALA A 73 -1.38 7.13 -2.86
CA ALA A 73 -0.23 7.92 -3.26
C ALA A 73 -0.62 9.28 -3.87
N LEU A 74 -1.71 9.35 -4.63
CA LEU A 74 -2.26 10.62 -5.11
C LEU A 74 -2.77 11.49 -3.96
N VAL A 75 -3.44 10.92 -2.96
CA VAL A 75 -3.90 11.65 -1.77
C VAL A 75 -2.70 12.20 -0.99
N LYS A 76 -1.68 11.38 -0.73
CA LYS A 76 -0.43 11.75 -0.06
C LYS A 76 0.35 12.82 -0.84
N GLY A 77 0.42 12.66 -2.17
CA GLY A 77 1.04 13.59 -3.12
C GLY A 77 0.23 14.86 -3.39
N LYS A 78 -0.87 15.12 -2.66
CA LYS A 78 -1.75 16.27 -2.86
C LYS A 78 -2.27 16.41 -4.30
N TRP A 79 -2.62 15.28 -4.92
CA TRP A 79 -3.09 15.17 -6.30
C TRP A 79 -2.07 15.61 -7.35
N ASN A 80 -0.77 15.45 -7.05
CA ASN A 80 0.30 15.62 -8.01
C ASN A 80 0.82 14.24 -8.46
N LEU A 81 0.73 13.95 -9.76
CA LEU A 81 1.15 12.69 -10.35
C LEU A 81 2.65 12.38 -10.12
N GLU A 82 3.52 13.38 -10.22
CA GLU A 82 4.97 13.21 -10.05
C GLU A 82 5.32 12.87 -8.59
N ALA A 83 4.66 13.56 -7.64
CA ALA A 83 4.80 13.25 -6.23
C ALA A 83 4.26 11.84 -5.90
N ALA A 84 3.12 11.46 -6.48
CA ALA A 84 2.57 10.12 -6.31
C ALA A 84 3.49 9.03 -6.87
N LEU A 85 4.13 9.26 -8.01
CA LEU A 85 5.14 8.35 -8.57
C LEU A 85 6.34 8.17 -7.65
N MET A 86 6.87 9.27 -7.09
CA MET A 86 7.97 9.19 -6.12
C MET A 86 7.58 8.37 -4.89
N ILE A 87 6.38 8.60 -4.34
CA ILE A 87 5.85 7.84 -3.20
C ILE A 87 5.71 6.36 -3.55
N LEU A 88 5.10 6.01 -4.70
CA LEU A 88 4.93 4.62 -5.11
C LEU A 88 6.27 3.91 -5.34
N SER A 89 7.26 4.60 -5.90
CA SER A 89 8.60 4.04 -6.09
C SER A 89 9.39 3.89 -4.78
N GLY A 90 9.15 4.79 -3.81
CA GLY A 90 9.82 4.79 -2.50
C GLY A 90 9.19 3.83 -1.50
N GLU A 91 7.86 3.81 -1.35
CA GLU A 91 7.14 2.92 -0.44
C GLU A 91 7.34 1.44 -0.80
N GLN A 92 7.56 1.10 -2.08
CA GLN A 92 7.91 -0.26 -2.46
C GLN A 92 9.25 -0.73 -1.88
N GLN A 93 10.19 0.17 -1.59
CA GLN A 93 11.46 -0.19 -0.97
C GLN A 93 11.30 -0.40 0.53
N GLU A 94 10.57 0.48 1.22
CA GLU A 94 10.34 0.36 2.67
C GLU A 94 9.54 -0.90 3.00
N LYS A 95 8.46 -1.18 2.25
CA LYS A 95 7.64 -2.37 2.51
C LYS A 95 8.42 -3.68 2.34
N ARG A 96 9.31 -3.76 1.34
CA ARG A 96 10.20 -4.92 1.15
C ARG A 96 11.18 -5.09 2.31
N GLN A 97 11.75 -3.98 2.80
CA GLN A 97 12.64 -4.02 3.97
C GLN A 97 11.91 -4.47 5.24
N ASP A 98 10.68 -4.01 5.45
CA ASP A 98 9.88 -4.42 6.60
C ASP A 98 9.47 -5.90 6.53
N GLU A 99 9.13 -6.40 5.35
CA GLU A 99 8.84 -7.83 5.14
C GLU A 99 10.08 -8.70 5.39
N ASP A 100 11.26 -8.29 4.90
CA ASP A 100 12.53 -8.98 5.16
C ASP A 100 12.88 -8.97 6.66
N ARG A 101 12.65 -7.84 7.34
CA ARG A 101 12.89 -7.71 8.78
C ARG A 101 11.94 -8.58 9.60
N GLN A 102 10.66 -8.62 9.25
CA GLN A 102 9.69 -9.52 9.90
C GLN A 102 10.04 -11.00 9.64
N ARG A 103 10.52 -11.33 8.44
CA ARG A 103 10.97 -12.67 8.10
C ARG A 103 12.16 -13.09 8.97
N GLU A 104 13.15 -12.21 9.11
CA GLU A 104 14.32 -12.46 9.96
C GLU A 104 13.95 -12.60 11.45
N GLU A 105 13.03 -11.75 11.96
CA GLU A 105 12.54 -11.85 13.33
C GLU A 105 11.79 -13.17 13.57
N ARG A 106 10.99 -13.62 12.60
CA ARG A 106 10.31 -14.90 12.67
C ARG A 106 11.28 -16.08 12.66
N GLU A 107 12.31 -16.04 11.81
CA GLU A 107 13.37 -17.06 11.79
C GLU A 107 14.17 -17.06 13.11
N ARG A 108 14.46 -15.89 13.68
CA ARG A 108 15.13 -15.75 14.98
C ARG A 108 14.30 -16.31 16.12
N SER A 109 12.98 -16.07 16.11
CA SER A 109 12.04 -16.63 17.07
C SER A 109 11.98 -18.16 17.00
N VAL A 110 11.90 -18.72 15.78
CA VAL A 110 11.92 -20.19 15.58
C VAL A 110 13.22 -20.80 16.09
N ARG A 111 14.37 -20.17 15.78
CA ARG A 111 15.69 -20.65 16.24
C ARG A 111 15.84 -20.61 17.76
N ALA A 112 15.36 -19.55 18.40
CA ALA A 112 15.35 -19.43 19.86
C ALA A 112 14.49 -20.52 20.52
N ALA A 113 13.32 -20.82 19.94
CA ALA A 113 12.43 -21.87 20.43
C ALA A 113 13.01 -23.29 20.24
N SER A 114 13.85 -23.52 19.21
CA SER A 114 14.54 -24.81 19.02
C SER A 114 15.63 -25.05 20.07
N GLN A 115 16.37 -24.01 20.48
CA GLN A 115 17.45 -24.13 21.47
C GLN A 115 16.92 -24.43 22.89
N SER A 116 15.71 -24.00 23.22
CA SER A 116 15.13 -24.21 24.56
C SER A 116 14.58 -25.62 24.79
N LYS A 117 14.64 -26.51 23.79
CA LYS A 117 14.07 -27.87 23.87
C LYS A 117 15.10 -29.00 24.03
N GLU A 118 16.40 -28.70 24.02
CA GLU A 118 17.46 -29.71 24.14
C GLU A 118 17.95 -29.95 25.59
N GLU A 119 17.69 -29.06 26.56
CA GLU A 119 18.27 -29.19 27.91
C GLU A 119 17.44 -30.03 28.91
N GLN A 120 16.36 -30.70 28.51
CA GLN A 120 15.64 -31.56 29.45
C GLN A 120 14.96 -32.78 28.81
N CYS A 121 15.77 -33.65 28.21
CA CYS A 121 15.43 -35.07 28.13
C CYS A 121 16.00 -35.76 29.39
N PRO A 122 15.22 -35.97 30.47
CA PRO A 122 15.63 -36.93 31.49
C PRO A 122 15.87 -38.28 30.81
N GLU A 123 16.98 -38.95 31.16
CA GLU A 123 17.33 -40.26 30.62
C GLU A 123 16.12 -41.21 30.61
N PRO A 124 15.81 -41.85 29.47
CA PRO A 124 14.77 -42.87 29.44
C PRO A 124 15.27 -44.12 30.16
N PHE A 125 14.83 -44.27 31.40
CA PHE A 125 14.84 -45.56 32.09
C PHE A 125 14.12 -46.61 31.22
N ALA A 126 14.86 -47.68 30.91
CA ALA A 126 14.40 -49.01 30.55
C ALA A 126 13.36 -49.15 29.41
N ARG A 127 13.84 -49.66 28.27
CA ARG A 127 13.02 -50.23 27.19
C ARG A 127 12.13 -51.38 27.71
N PRO A 128 10.81 -51.36 27.49
CA PRO A 128 10.02 -52.59 27.45
C PRO A 128 10.17 -53.28 26.08
N PRO A 129 10.12 -54.63 26.02
CA PRO A 129 10.23 -55.36 24.78
C PRO A 129 8.97 -55.24 23.92
N THR A 130 9.21 -55.00 22.64
CA THR A 130 8.49 -55.52 21.47
C THR A 130 7.13 -56.19 21.71
N SER A 131 6.09 -55.63 21.08
CA SER A 131 5.19 -56.29 20.11
C SER A 131 3.83 -55.59 20.10
N ALA A 132 3.43 -54.98 18.98
CA ALA A 132 2.04 -55.05 18.47
C ALA A 132 1.80 -54.06 17.31
N GLN A 133 1.60 -54.67 16.14
CA GLN A 133 0.54 -54.36 15.18
C GLN A 133 0.37 -52.92 14.66
N VAL A 134 0.96 -52.75 13.48
CA VAL A 134 0.38 -52.07 12.31
C VAL A 134 -1.16 -52.14 12.31
N ARG A 135 -1.83 -51.01 12.58
CA ARG A 135 -3.16 -50.72 12.04
C ARG A 135 -3.07 -49.52 11.11
N ARG A 136 -3.13 -49.84 9.81
CA ARG A 136 -3.45 -48.90 8.75
C ARG A 136 -4.93 -48.60 8.87
N ASP A 137 -5.28 -47.47 9.46
CA ASP A 137 -6.65 -46.96 9.38
C ASP A 137 -6.66 -45.58 8.75
N ASN A 138 -7.16 -45.58 7.52
CA ASN A 138 -8.06 -44.59 6.91
C ASN A 138 -7.60 -43.13 6.86
N ASN A 139 -7.18 -42.77 5.65
CA ASN A 139 -7.08 -41.41 5.12
C ASN A 139 -8.48 -40.94 4.66
N PRO A 140 -9.16 -40.01 5.36
CA PRO A 140 -10.34 -39.37 4.81
C PRO A 140 -9.93 -38.28 3.81
N ASN A 141 -10.32 -38.56 2.56
CA ASN A 141 -10.48 -37.66 1.43
C ASN A 141 -10.65 -36.16 1.79
N THR A 142 -9.64 -35.35 1.49
CA THR A 142 -9.57 -33.89 1.73
C THR A 142 -10.04 -33.03 0.55
N GLN A 143 -10.98 -33.52 -0.28
CA GLN A 143 -11.44 -32.77 -1.46
C GLN A 143 -12.68 -31.87 -1.29
N ASP A 144 -13.28 -31.77 -0.09
CA ASP A 144 -14.61 -31.16 0.04
C ASP A 144 -14.68 -29.87 0.90
N LEU A 145 -13.64 -29.02 0.82
CA LEU A 145 -13.59 -27.72 1.54
C LEU A 145 -13.42 -26.48 0.67
N VAL A 146 -13.50 -26.60 -0.67
CA VAL A 146 -13.22 -25.47 -1.57
C VAL A 146 -14.44 -24.60 -1.91
N ASN A 147 -15.68 -25.01 -1.59
CA ASN A 147 -16.88 -24.33 -2.13
C ASN A 147 -17.83 -23.71 -1.10
N GLN A 148 -17.34 -23.12 0.00
CA GLN A 148 -18.23 -22.50 1.00
C GLN A 148 -17.91 -21.06 1.43
N PHE A 149 -17.20 -20.28 0.62
CA PHE A 149 -16.95 -18.84 0.89
C PHE A 149 -17.37 -17.89 -0.23
N ALA A 150 -18.26 -18.32 -1.13
CA ALA A 150 -18.89 -17.44 -2.11
C ALA A 150 -20.33 -17.11 -1.67
N GLY A 151 -20.49 -16.13 -0.78
CA GLY A 151 -21.81 -15.54 -0.55
C GLY A 151 -22.02 -14.93 0.83
N ALA A 152 -21.56 -13.69 1.03
CA ALA A 152 -22.24 -12.68 1.87
C ALA A 152 -21.44 -11.37 1.85
N ALA A 153 -21.44 -10.66 0.72
CA ALA A 153 -21.17 -9.21 0.74
C ALA A 153 -22.41 -8.52 1.33
N LYS A 154 -22.52 -8.57 2.67
CA LYS A 154 -23.42 -7.70 3.43
C LYS A 154 -22.71 -6.37 3.61
N ASP A 155 -23.38 -5.30 3.21
CA ASP A 155 -23.09 -3.91 3.52
C ASP A 155 -22.54 -3.73 4.94
N GLN A 156 -21.22 -3.73 5.09
CA GLN A 156 -20.58 -3.07 6.22
C GLN A 156 -20.55 -1.59 5.90
N SER A 157 -21.71 -0.96 6.12
CA SER A 157 -21.76 0.44 6.52
C SER A 157 -20.77 0.60 7.67
N TRP A 158 -19.61 1.18 7.38
CA TRP A 158 -18.71 1.71 8.40
C TRP A 158 -19.49 2.76 9.17
N GLY A 159 -20.15 2.32 10.23
CA GLY A 159 -20.60 3.21 11.28
C GLY A 159 -19.38 3.96 11.75
N ASP A 160 -19.42 5.28 11.60
CA ASP A 160 -18.73 6.25 12.42
C ASP A 160 -19.09 5.98 13.89
N ASP A 161 -18.58 4.88 14.46
CA ASP A 161 -18.44 4.70 15.89
C ASP A 161 -17.35 5.67 16.32
N LYS A 162 -17.73 6.95 16.34
CA LYS A 162 -17.05 8.00 17.07
C LYS A 162 -17.10 7.55 18.52
N LYS A 163 -16.09 6.77 18.91
CA LYS A 163 -15.69 6.62 20.30
C LYS A 163 -15.71 8.04 20.85
N GLN A 164 -16.69 8.29 21.70
CA GLN A 164 -16.86 9.51 22.44
C GLN A 164 -15.72 9.52 23.45
N VAL A 165 -14.49 9.72 22.96
CA VAL A 165 -13.32 9.93 23.78
C VAL A 165 -13.62 11.23 24.49
N SER A 166 -13.90 11.13 25.78
CA SER A 166 -14.13 12.25 26.67
C SER A 166 -13.08 13.32 26.39
N ASP A 167 -13.54 14.54 26.11
CA ASP A 167 -12.70 15.67 25.69
C ASP A 167 -11.54 15.98 26.65
N SER A 168 -11.61 15.48 27.88
CA SER A 168 -10.59 15.64 28.93
C SER A 168 -9.22 15.01 28.63
N SER A 169 -9.11 14.08 27.68
CA SER A 169 -7.81 13.44 27.35
C SER A 169 -7.10 14.04 26.13
N LYS A 170 -7.68 15.06 25.48
CA LYS A 170 -7.08 15.64 24.27
C LYS A 170 -5.88 16.52 24.62
N SER A 171 -4.78 16.31 23.92
CA SER A 171 -3.60 17.17 24.06
C SER A 171 -3.94 18.64 23.72
N PHE A 172 -3.23 19.60 24.34
CA PHE A 172 -3.36 21.02 24.03
C PHE A 172 -3.34 21.30 22.51
N GLN A 173 -2.43 20.64 21.79
CA GLN A 173 -2.25 20.83 20.35
C GLN A 173 -3.47 20.36 19.54
N GLU A 174 -4.16 19.32 20.01
CA GLU A 174 -5.36 18.78 19.37
C GLU A 174 -6.57 19.69 19.61
N ARG A 175 -6.72 20.23 20.83
CA ARG A 175 -7.72 21.26 21.15
C ARG A 175 -7.54 22.52 20.33
N TYR A 176 -6.30 23.03 20.25
CA TYR A 176 -5.96 24.17 19.40
C TYR A 176 -6.33 23.93 17.93
N ARG A 177 -6.00 22.75 17.37
CA ARG A 177 -6.38 22.38 15.99
C ARG A 177 -7.90 22.32 15.81
N SER A 178 -8.64 21.84 16.81
CA SER A 178 -10.10 21.83 16.80
C SER A 178 -10.68 23.25 16.71
N TYR A 179 -10.22 24.17 17.57
CA TYR A 179 -10.66 25.58 17.54
C TYR A 179 -10.30 26.29 16.23
N ARG A 180 -9.13 25.99 15.65
CA ARG A 180 -8.76 26.49 14.32
C ARG A 180 -9.70 26.00 13.21
N LYS A 181 -10.21 24.77 13.29
CA LYS A 181 -11.21 24.24 12.33
C LYS A 181 -12.57 24.92 12.49
N GLN A 182 -12.90 25.40 13.69
CA GLN A 182 -14.13 26.15 13.96
C GLN A 182 -14.06 27.62 13.50
N GLY A 183 -12.91 28.07 12.96
CA GLY A 183 -12.76 29.41 12.41
C GLY A 183 -12.30 30.46 13.44
N MET A 184 -11.92 30.06 14.66
CA MET A 184 -11.39 30.98 15.65
C MET A 184 -10.04 31.57 15.22
N SER A 185 -9.79 32.80 15.65
CA SER A 185 -8.49 33.45 15.45
C SER A 185 -7.40 32.68 16.19
N THR A 186 -6.16 32.70 15.69
CA THR A 186 -5.05 31.96 16.29
C THR A 186 -4.83 32.31 17.77
N LYS A 187 -4.99 33.60 18.12
CA LYS A 187 -4.82 34.11 19.49
C LYS A 187 -5.93 33.59 20.41
N GLU A 188 -7.16 33.61 19.94
CA GLU A 188 -8.34 33.13 20.66
C GLU A 188 -8.33 31.60 20.83
N ALA A 189 -7.99 30.86 19.77
CA ALA A 189 -7.85 29.40 19.81
C ALA A 189 -6.76 28.93 20.81
N MET A 190 -5.66 29.69 20.95
CA MET A 190 -4.62 29.40 21.94
C MET A 190 -5.08 29.71 23.37
N ALA A 191 -5.81 30.81 23.58
CA ALA A 191 -6.35 31.16 24.89
C ALA A 191 -7.36 30.10 25.36
N GLN A 192 -8.30 29.72 24.49
CA GLN A 192 -9.33 28.71 24.77
C GLN A 192 -8.72 27.34 25.07
N ALA A 193 -7.74 26.89 24.27
CA ALA A 193 -7.09 25.61 24.49
C ALA A 193 -6.30 25.55 25.82
N LYS A 194 -5.80 26.70 26.30
CA LYS A 194 -5.08 26.80 27.58
C LYS A 194 -6.02 26.86 28.77
N GLU A 195 -7.19 27.48 28.61
CA GLU A 195 -8.24 27.50 29.63
C GLU A 195 -8.80 26.11 29.88
N ASP A 196 -9.03 25.31 28.83
CA ASP A 196 -9.52 23.94 28.99
C ASP A 196 -8.47 22.97 29.61
N GLU A 197 -7.19 23.32 29.57
CA GLU A 197 -6.10 22.51 30.13
C GLU A 197 -5.94 22.68 31.65
N ALA A 198 -6.44 23.79 32.20
CA ALA A 198 -6.38 24.13 33.62
C ALA A 198 -7.53 23.51 34.42
#